data_AF-A0A368SH65-F1
#
_entry.id   AF-A0A368SH65-F1
#
_cell.length_a   1.000
_cell.length_b   1.000
_cell.length_c   1.000
_cell.angle_alpha   90.00
_cell.angle_beta   90.00
_cell.angle_gamma   90.00
#
_symmetry.space_group_name_H-M   'P 1'
#
loop_
_entity.id
_entity.type
_entity.pdbx_description
1 polymer ?
#
loop_
_entity_poly.entity_id
_entity_poly.type
_entity_poly.pdbx_seq_one_letter_code
_entity_poly.pdbx_strand_id
1 'polypeptide(L)'
;MAPAPAPAPAPSSPAATSFLPASCAATNALDACYNLLLPYVDTFHGNLARVARAAAAIAGARQRDFAGELGRLKLRGTGAGKVADMTLADCFNEVSTSNLFANETLGHIDNLVGRLGSREDFDSQRVLAQELLYSTESGLMQCVDWFHGAGEADVSSPVGKEVIDGCTTVSAYVDIALMLVNAIKF
;
A
#
# COMPACT_ATOMS: atom_id res chain seq x y z
N MET A 1 47.86 11.73 -14.67
CA MET A 1 46.59 11.78 -15.41
C MET A 1 45.47 11.76 -14.37
N ALA A 2 44.73 12.85 -14.21
CA ALA A 2 43.64 12.93 -13.24
C ALA A 2 42.36 12.26 -13.80
N PRO A 3 41.53 11.61 -12.97
CA PRO A 3 40.29 11.00 -13.43
C PRO A 3 39.28 12.08 -13.88
N ALA A 4 38.57 11.80 -14.97
CA ALA A 4 37.52 12.66 -15.48
C ALA A 4 36.35 12.73 -14.48
N PRO A 5 35.70 13.90 -14.31
CA PRO A 5 34.57 14.05 -13.41
C PRO A 5 33.37 13.22 -13.92
N ALA A 6 32.68 12.54 -13.01
CA ALA A 6 31.47 11.81 -13.31
C ALA A 6 30.38 12.77 -13.83
N PRO A 7 29.52 12.35 -14.78
CA PRO A 7 28.45 13.20 -15.30
C PRO A 7 27.49 13.56 -14.17
N ALA A 8 27.16 14.85 -14.04
CA ALA A 8 26.11 15.30 -13.14
C ALA A 8 24.76 14.68 -13.57
N PRO A 9 23.86 14.36 -12.61
CA PRO A 9 22.52 13.88 -12.94
C PRO A 9 21.83 14.89 -13.85
N ALA A 10 21.26 14.41 -14.96
CA ALA A 10 20.52 15.27 -15.87
C ALA A 10 19.32 15.88 -15.12
N PRO A 11 19.02 17.18 -15.29
CA PRO A 11 17.85 17.79 -14.68
C PRO A 11 16.58 17.14 -15.23
N SER A 12 15.72 16.64 -14.33
CA SER A 12 14.42 16.08 -14.68
C SER A 12 13.59 17.14 -15.42
N SER A 13 13.02 16.77 -16.57
CA SER A 13 12.24 17.69 -17.43
C SER A 13 11.08 18.32 -16.65
N PRO A 14 10.70 19.60 -16.90
CA PRO A 14 9.56 20.26 -16.26
C PRO A 14 8.25 19.45 -16.32
N ALA A 15 8.07 18.67 -17.40
CA ALA A 15 6.94 17.77 -17.59
C ALA A 15 6.94 16.57 -16.64
N ALA A 16 8.11 16.08 -16.22
CA ALA A 16 8.25 15.02 -15.22
C ALA A 16 7.91 15.54 -13.82
N THR A 17 8.30 16.78 -13.50
CA THR A 17 7.98 17.42 -12.21
C THR A 17 6.51 17.80 -12.06
N SER A 18 5.78 18.09 -13.15
CA SER A 18 4.34 18.35 -13.11
C SER A 18 3.48 17.08 -13.12
N PHE A 19 4.02 15.95 -13.58
CA PHE A 19 3.26 14.73 -13.78
C PHE A 19 2.86 14.05 -12.46
N LEU A 20 3.77 13.97 -11.47
CA LEU A 20 3.47 13.35 -10.19
C LEU A 20 2.37 14.09 -9.40
N PRO A 21 2.42 15.43 -9.24
CA PRO A 21 1.31 16.18 -8.63
C PRO A 21 -0.03 15.95 -9.33
N ALA A 22 -0.06 15.93 -10.66
CA ALA A 22 -1.27 15.65 -11.43
C ALA A 22 -1.78 14.21 -11.23
N SER A 23 -0.87 13.24 -11.08
CA SER A 23 -1.23 11.85 -10.77
C SER A 23 -1.83 11.75 -9.36
N CYS A 24 -1.22 12.40 -8.37
CA CYS A 24 -1.69 12.40 -6.99
C CYS A 24 -2.99 13.18 -6.77
N ALA A 25 -3.36 14.07 -7.69
CA ALA A 25 -4.66 14.74 -7.67
C ALA A 25 -5.85 13.77 -7.89
N ALA A 26 -5.59 12.54 -8.34
CA ALA A 26 -6.60 11.47 -8.36
C ALA A 26 -6.87 10.86 -6.97
N THR A 27 -6.09 11.24 -5.96
CA THR A 27 -6.23 10.74 -4.58
C THR A 27 -6.82 11.82 -3.67
N ASN A 28 -7.48 11.39 -2.60
CA ASN A 28 -7.91 12.30 -1.53
C ASN A 28 -6.77 12.68 -0.57
N ALA A 29 -5.55 12.16 -0.79
CA ALA A 29 -4.39 12.31 0.07
C ALA A 29 -3.19 12.87 -0.72
N LEU A 30 -3.38 14.01 -1.39
CA LEU A 30 -2.41 14.58 -2.35
C LEU A 30 -0.99 14.67 -1.76
N ASP A 31 -0.83 15.28 -0.59
CA ASP A 31 0.49 15.47 0.03
C ASP A 31 1.14 14.14 0.42
N ALA A 32 0.36 13.20 0.95
CA ALA A 32 0.85 11.88 1.32
C ALA A 32 1.28 11.09 0.07
N CYS A 33 0.45 11.08 -0.98
CA CYS A 33 0.78 10.47 -2.27
C CYS A 33 2.06 11.08 -2.87
N TYR A 34 2.17 12.41 -2.87
CA TYR A 34 3.34 13.08 -3.42
C TYR A 34 4.62 12.71 -2.65
N ASN A 35 4.62 12.85 -1.33
CA ASN A 35 5.79 12.54 -0.50
C ASN A 35 6.19 11.06 -0.59
N LEU A 36 5.21 10.16 -0.69
CA LEU A 36 5.42 8.72 -0.84
C LEU A 36 6.16 8.37 -2.15
N LEU A 37 5.77 9.03 -3.24
CA LEU A 37 6.17 8.67 -4.60
C LEU A 37 7.29 9.54 -5.18
N LEU A 38 7.57 10.69 -4.56
CA LEU A 38 8.64 11.60 -4.96
C LEU A 38 9.99 10.90 -5.15
N PRO A 39 10.42 9.96 -4.27
CA PRO A 39 11.69 9.25 -4.46
C PRO A 39 11.77 8.41 -5.75
N TYR A 40 10.64 8.14 -6.41
CA TYR A 40 10.53 7.27 -7.59
C TYR A 40 10.14 8.04 -8.86
N VAL A 41 10.07 9.38 -8.81
CA VAL A 41 9.51 10.22 -9.88
C VAL A 41 10.13 9.96 -11.27
N ASP A 42 11.43 9.72 -11.32
CA ASP A 42 12.15 9.48 -12.57
C ASP A 42 11.78 8.14 -13.23
N THR A 43 11.18 7.21 -12.48
CA THR A 43 10.77 5.88 -13.00
C THR A 43 9.42 5.88 -13.70
N PHE A 44 8.61 6.93 -13.51
CA PHE A 44 7.23 6.95 -14.00
C PHE A 44 7.13 7.23 -15.49
N HIS A 45 8.03 8.06 -16.04
CA HIS A 45 8.06 8.45 -17.45
C HIS A 45 6.68 8.83 -18.01
N GLY A 46 5.86 9.57 -17.23
CA GLY A 46 4.53 10.01 -17.65
C GLY A 46 3.45 8.92 -17.69
N ASN A 47 3.69 7.74 -17.11
CA ASN A 47 2.75 6.63 -17.10
C ASN A 47 2.10 6.45 -15.72
N LEU A 48 0.79 6.70 -15.60
CA LEU A 48 0.04 6.58 -14.35
C LEU A 48 0.03 5.15 -13.80
N ALA A 49 0.03 4.13 -14.66
CA ALA A 49 0.11 2.74 -14.22
C ALA A 49 1.44 2.44 -13.51
N ARG A 50 2.53 3.12 -13.89
CA ARG A 50 3.82 3.00 -13.16
C ARG A 50 3.78 3.68 -11.80
N VAL A 51 3.05 4.79 -11.69
CA VAL A 51 2.80 5.46 -10.40
C VAL A 51 1.99 4.54 -9.48
N ALA A 52 0.88 3.99 -9.98
CA ALA A 52 0.04 3.04 -9.25
C ALA A 52 0.83 1.78 -8.83
N ARG A 53 1.67 1.25 -9.73
CA ARG A 53 2.55 0.11 -9.43
C ARG A 53 3.50 0.41 -8.28
N ALA A 54 4.14 1.58 -8.29
CA ALA A 54 5.04 1.97 -7.22
C ALA A 54 4.30 2.12 -5.88
N ALA A 55 3.11 2.74 -5.89
CA ALA A 55 2.27 2.86 -4.71
C ALA A 55 1.86 1.47 -4.16
N ALA A 56 1.38 0.56 -5.02
CA ALA A 56 1.01 -0.79 -4.64
C ALA A 56 2.20 -1.61 -4.10
N ALA A 57 3.39 -1.45 -4.69
CA ALA A 57 4.60 -2.11 -4.21
C ALA A 57 5.01 -1.61 -2.81
N ILE A 58 4.88 -0.31 -2.55
CA ILE A 58 5.14 0.27 -1.23
C ILE A 58 4.10 -0.23 -0.22
N ALA A 59 2.81 -0.20 -0.57
CA ALA A 59 1.74 -0.70 0.27
C ALA A 59 1.96 -2.18 0.66
N GLY A 60 2.26 -3.03 -0.31
CA GLY A 60 2.56 -4.45 -0.06
C GLY A 60 3.82 -4.66 0.79
N ALA A 61 4.85 -3.83 0.63
CA ALA A 61 6.04 -3.88 1.50
C ALA A 61 5.69 -3.49 2.94
N ARG A 62 4.94 -2.40 3.14
CA ARG A 62 4.48 -1.94 4.47
C ARG A 62 3.59 -2.97 5.16
N GLN A 63 2.68 -3.58 4.41
CA GLN A 63 1.83 -4.64 4.94
C GLN A 63 2.65 -5.86 5.36
N ARG A 64 3.65 -6.28 4.58
CA ARG A 64 4.53 -7.39 4.93
C ARG A 64 5.33 -7.11 6.20
N ASP A 65 5.91 -5.92 6.30
CA ASP A 65 6.67 -5.48 7.47
C ASP A 65 5.76 -5.50 8.72
N PHE A 66 4.56 -4.95 8.59
CA PHE A 66 3.57 -4.93 9.66
C PHE A 66 3.07 -6.33 10.05
N ALA A 67 2.83 -7.23 9.09
CA ALA A 67 2.52 -8.63 9.39
C ALA A 67 3.64 -9.30 10.22
N GLY A 68 4.90 -8.97 9.93
CA GLY A 68 6.05 -9.39 10.72
C GLY A 68 6.02 -8.85 12.16
N GLU A 69 5.62 -7.59 12.35
CA GLU A 69 5.45 -6.97 13.66
C GLU A 69 4.29 -7.61 14.44
N LEU A 70 3.13 -7.82 13.82
CA LEU A 70 2.00 -8.55 14.39
C LEU A 70 2.41 -9.95 14.85
N GLY A 71 3.23 -10.65 14.07
CA GLY A 71 3.77 -11.95 14.46
C GLY A 71 4.61 -11.90 15.73
N ARG A 72 5.41 -10.84 15.92
CA ARG A 72 6.20 -10.63 17.15
C ARG A 72 5.31 -10.27 18.34
N LEU A 73 4.32 -9.39 18.12
CA LEU A 73 3.35 -9.02 19.15
C LEU A 73 2.55 -10.24 19.62
N LYS A 74 2.11 -11.09 18.69
CA LYS A 74 1.40 -12.34 18.99
C LYS A 74 2.20 -13.28 19.88
N LEU A 75 3.52 -13.38 19.67
CA LEU A 75 4.40 -14.19 20.53
C LEU A 75 4.58 -13.61 21.93
N ARG A 76 4.55 -12.27 22.05
CA ARG A 76 4.67 -11.56 23.32
C ARG A 76 3.36 -11.58 24.13
N GLY A 77 2.23 -11.58 23.44
CA GLY A 77 0.91 -11.34 24.02
C GLY A 77 0.67 -9.85 24.28
N THR A 78 -0.60 -9.49 24.39
CA THR A 78 -1.09 -8.13 24.64
C THR A 78 -0.92 -7.70 26.10
N GLY A 79 -0.94 -8.66 27.03
CA GLY A 79 -1.02 -8.40 28.46
C GLY A 79 -2.39 -7.90 28.93
N ALA A 80 -3.37 -7.78 28.04
CA ALA A 80 -4.74 -7.32 28.31
C ALA A 80 -5.72 -8.50 28.52
N GLY A 81 -5.22 -9.74 28.46
CA GLY A 81 -5.98 -10.96 28.73
C GLY A 81 -6.30 -11.78 27.47
N LYS A 82 -6.97 -12.91 27.69
CA LYS A 82 -7.16 -13.93 26.64
C LYS A 82 -7.94 -13.42 25.42
N VAL A 83 -8.91 -12.53 25.61
CA VAL A 83 -9.72 -11.98 24.51
C VAL A 83 -8.85 -11.14 23.59
N ALA A 84 -8.07 -10.21 24.14
CA ALA A 84 -7.13 -9.39 23.38
C ALA A 84 -6.07 -10.23 22.64
N ASP A 85 -5.55 -11.28 23.28
CA ASP A 85 -4.59 -12.19 22.62
C ASP A 85 -5.22 -12.98 21.46
N MET A 86 -6.51 -13.34 21.56
CA MET A 86 -7.26 -13.96 20.46
C MET A 86 -7.51 -12.94 19.33
N THR A 87 -7.94 -11.73 19.65
CA THR A 87 -8.12 -10.63 18.68
C THR A 87 -6.83 -10.35 17.90
N LEU A 88 -5.69 -10.28 18.59
CA LEU A 88 -4.38 -10.12 17.96
C LEU A 88 -4.02 -11.29 17.03
N ALA A 89 -4.35 -12.52 17.44
CA ALA A 89 -4.10 -13.70 16.61
C ALA A 89 -4.96 -13.71 15.34
N ASP A 90 -6.22 -13.30 15.44
CA ASP A 90 -7.15 -13.18 14.31
C ASP A 90 -6.70 -12.06 13.36
N CYS A 91 -6.35 -10.88 13.90
CA CYS A 91 -5.77 -9.78 13.13
C CYS A 91 -4.52 -10.20 12.35
N PHE A 92 -3.59 -10.89 13.02
CA PHE A 92 -2.38 -11.41 12.36
C PHE A 92 -2.72 -12.34 11.19
N ASN A 93 -3.68 -13.25 11.36
CA ASN A 93 -4.08 -14.19 10.32
C ASN A 93 -4.71 -13.46 9.12
N GLU A 94 -5.58 -12.48 9.37
CA GLU A 94 -6.22 -11.67 8.33
C GLU A 94 -5.19 -10.88 7.52
N VAL A 95 -4.37 -10.07 8.19
CA VAL A 95 -3.35 -9.23 7.54
C VAL A 95 -2.32 -10.07 6.77
N SER A 96 -1.93 -11.23 7.32
CA SER A 96 -1.02 -12.17 6.65
C SER A 96 -1.63 -12.81 5.41
N THR A 97 -2.92 -13.11 5.44
CA THR A 97 -3.65 -13.66 4.29
C THR A 97 -3.74 -12.62 3.18
N SER A 98 -4.13 -11.39 3.50
CA SER A 98 -4.18 -10.29 2.52
C SER A 98 -2.81 -10.00 1.90
N ASN A 99 -1.71 -10.22 2.62
CA ASN A 99 -0.36 -10.00 2.08
C ASN A 99 -0.02 -10.99 0.94
N LEU A 100 -0.70 -12.14 0.86
CA LEU A 100 -0.54 -13.06 -0.27
C LEU A 100 -1.00 -12.45 -1.60
N PHE A 101 -1.93 -11.49 -1.55
CA PHE A 101 -2.45 -10.81 -2.74
C PHE A 101 -1.46 -9.80 -3.34
N ALA A 102 -0.46 -9.33 -2.58
CA ALA A 102 0.44 -8.27 -3.03
C ALA A 102 1.14 -8.60 -4.36
N ASN A 103 1.58 -9.84 -4.56
CA ASN A 103 2.23 -10.26 -5.81
C ASN A 103 1.24 -10.33 -6.98
N GLU A 104 0.02 -10.79 -6.71
CA GLU A 104 -1.04 -10.91 -7.71
C GLU A 104 -1.53 -9.53 -8.15
N THR A 105 -1.76 -8.61 -7.20
CA THR A 105 -2.04 -7.20 -7.45
C THR A 105 -0.96 -6.57 -8.34
N LEU A 106 0.32 -6.79 -8.04
CA LEU A 106 1.42 -6.27 -8.85
C LEU A 106 1.43 -6.86 -10.26
N GLY A 107 1.13 -8.15 -10.41
CA GLY A 107 1.02 -8.81 -11.71
C GLY A 107 -0.07 -8.19 -12.59
N HIS A 108 -1.24 -7.90 -12.02
CA HIS A 108 -2.32 -7.20 -12.73
C HIS A 108 -1.91 -5.78 -13.13
N ILE A 109 -1.27 -5.02 -12.23
CA ILE A 109 -0.80 -3.67 -12.55
C ILE A 109 0.33 -3.70 -13.59
N ASP A 110 1.19 -4.72 -13.59
CA ASP A 110 2.25 -4.89 -14.59
C ASP A 110 1.68 -5.05 -16.01
N ASN A 111 0.55 -5.76 -16.15
CA ASN A 111 -0.17 -5.84 -17.42
C ASN A 111 -0.74 -4.48 -17.86
N LEU A 112 -1.22 -3.65 -16.92
CA LEU A 112 -1.65 -2.27 -17.19
C LEU A 112 -0.49 -1.37 -17.63
N VAL A 113 0.69 -1.52 -17.00
CA VAL A 113 1.90 -0.78 -17.37
C VAL A 113 2.32 -1.11 -18.81
N GLY A 114 2.27 -2.40 -19.17
CA GLY A 114 2.59 -2.87 -20.52
C GLY A 114 1.52 -2.55 -21.57
N ARG A 115 0.30 -2.15 -21.15
CA ARG A 115 -0.88 -1.99 -22.02
C ARG A 115 -1.10 -3.23 -22.89
N LEU A 116 -0.96 -4.39 -22.28
CA LEU A 116 -1.04 -5.67 -22.99
C LEU A 116 -2.50 -6.05 -23.23
N GLY A 117 -2.79 -6.54 -24.43
CA GLY A 117 -4.11 -7.06 -24.79
C GLY A 117 -5.09 -6.03 -25.33
N SER A 118 -6.35 -6.43 -25.36
CA SER A 118 -7.48 -5.60 -25.78
C SER A 118 -7.88 -4.61 -24.67
N ARG A 119 -8.80 -3.69 -25.00
CA ARG A 119 -9.41 -2.80 -23.99
C ARG A 119 -10.14 -3.58 -22.90
N GLU A 120 -10.78 -4.69 -23.26
CA GLU A 120 -11.49 -5.56 -22.31
C GLU A 120 -10.52 -6.28 -21.39
N ASP A 121 -9.38 -6.74 -21.91
CA ASP A 121 -8.30 -7.31 -21.09
C ASP A 121 -7.79 -6.27 -20.10
N PHE A 122 -7.51 -5.05 -20.57
CA PHE A 122 -7.04 -3.96 -19.71
C PHE A 122 -8.05 -3.59 -18.61
N ASP A 123 -9.33 -3.44 -18.96
CA ASP A 123 -10.37 -3.13 -17.98
C ASP A 123 -10.48 -4.28 -16.95
N SER A 124 -10.34 -5.53 -17.38
CA SER A 124 -10.32 -6.70 -16.50
C SER A 124 -9.12 -6.70 -15.55
N GLN A 125 -7.91 -6.40 -16.05
CA GLN A 125 -6.70 -6.30 -15.20
C GLN A 125 -6.85 -5.18 -14.16
N ARG A 126 -7.47 -4.05 -14.52
CA ARG A 126 -7.75 -2.96 -13.58
C ARG A 126 -8.73 -3.40 -12.49
N VAL A 127 -9.83 -4.05 -12.86
CA VAL A 127 -10.83 -4.53 -11.89
C VAL A 127 -10.24 -5.54 -10.91
N LEU A 128 -9.41 -6.48 -11.39
CA LEU A 128 -8.75 -7.46 -10.53
C LEU A 128 -7.76 -6.80 -9.55
N ALA A 129 -6.94 -5.86 -10.03
CA ALA A 129 -6.06 -5.10 -9.15
C ALA A 129 -6.84 -4.30 -8.10
N GLN A 130 -7.96 -3.69 -8.49
CA GLN A 130 -8.85 -2.95 -7.61
C GLN A 130 -9.46 -3.85 -6.53
N GLU A 131 -9.97 -5.02 -6.89
CA GLU A 131 -10.61 -5.97 -5.97
C GLU A 131 -9.62 -6.45 -4.89
N LEU A 132 -8.40 -6.80 -5.28
CA LEU A 132 -7.37 -7.26 -4.34
C LEU A 132 -6.91 -6.16 -3.39
N LEU A 133 -6.75 -4.92 -3.88
CA LEU A 133 -6.43 -3.76 -3.04
C LEU A 133 -7.56 -3.46 -2.05
N TYR A 134 -8.81 -3.48 -2.51
CA TYR A 134 -9.97 -3.29 -1.65
C TYR A 134 -10.09 -4.37 -0.58
N SER A 135 -9.90 -5.65 -0.95
CA SER A 135 -9.90 -6.75 0.01
C SER A 135 -8.80 -6.59 1.06
N THR A 136 -7.62 -6.13 0.66
CA THR A 136 -6.50 -5.84 1.55
C THR A 136 -6.83 -4.72 2.54
N GLU A 137 -7.37 -3.61 2.04
CA GLU A 137 -7.79 -2.48 2.86
C GLU A 137 -8.88 -2.91 3.87
N SER A 138 -9.88 -3.66 3.40
CA SER A 138 -10.96 -4.17 4.25
C SER A 138 -10.43 -5.08 5.36
N GLY A 139 -9.49 -5.98 5.07
CA GLY A 139 -8.89 -6.85 6.10
C GLY A 139 -8.15 -6.06 7.19
N LEU A 140 -7.43 -5.00 6.81
CA LEU A 140 -6.76 -4.10 7.76
C LEU A 140 -7.78 -3.38 8.66
N MET A 141 -8.86 -2.85 8.08
CA MET A 141 -9.88 -2.15 8.85
C MET A 141 -10.74 -3.09 9.71
N GLN A 142 -10.98 -4.32 9.26
CA GLN A 142 -11.63 -5.36 10.08
C GLN A 142 -10.82 -5.67 11.35
N CYS A 143 -9.49 -5.69 11.26
CA CYS A 143 -8.66 -5.82 12.46
C CYS A 143 -8.92 -4.67 13.45
N VAL A 144 -8.96 -3.41 12.98
CA VAL A 144 -9.28 -2.26 13.85
C VAL A 144 -10.64 -2.43 14.51
N ASP A 145 -11.65 -2.83 13.75
CA ASP A 145 -13.00 -3.08 14.25
C ASP A 145 -13.04 -4.19 15.31
N TRP A 146 -12.25 -5.26 15.16
CA TRP A 146 -12.15 -6.32 16.17
C TRP A 146 -11.55 -5.84 17.49
N PHE A 147 -10.50 -5.01 17.45
CA PHE A 147 -9.95 -4.40 18.67
C PHE A 147 -10.97 -3.50 19.36
N HIS A 148 -11.72 -2.71 18.60
CA HIS A 148 -12.81 -1.91 19.14
C HIS A 148 -13.94 -2.78 19.74
N GLY A 149 -14.27 -3.89 19.09
CA GLY A 149 -15.25 -4.86 19.55
C GLY A 149 -14.82 -5.66 20.80
N ALA A 150 -13.52 -5.88 21.00
CA ALA A 150 -12.95 -6.55 22.17
C ALA A 150 -13.02 -5.68 23.45
N GLY A 151 -13.18 -4.36 23.28
CA GLY A 151 -13.47 -3.40 24.34
C GLY A 151 -12.31 -2.49 24.72
N GLU A 152 -12.61 -1.48 25.54
CA GLU A 152 -11.70 -0.37 25.89
C GLU A 152 -10.35 -0.82 26.48
N ALA A 153 -10.32 -1.92 27.23
CA ALA A 153 -9.09 -2.43 27.82
C ALA A 153 -8.08 -2.87 26.74
N ASP A 154 -8.57 -3.41 25.61
CA ASP A 154 -7.74 -3.83 24.49
C ASP A 154 -7.28 -2.63 23.68
N VAL A 155 -8.22 -1.75 23.29
CA VAL A 155 -7.94 -0.49 22.57
C VAL A 155 -6.96 0.40 23.33
N SER A 156 -7.08 0.48 24.65
CA SER A 156 -6.22 1.32 25.48
C SER A 156 -4.85 0.69 25.77
N SER A 157 -4.70 -0.62 25.54
CA SER A 157 -3.45 -1.33 25.78
C SER A 157 -2.35 -0.82 24.83
N PRO A 158 -1.06 -0.86 25.24
CA PRO A 158 0.03 -0.48 24.36
C PRO A 158 0.03 -1.27 23.03
N VAL A 159 -0.26 -2.57 23.09
CA VAL A 159 -0.31 -3.43 21.91
C VAL A 159 -1.51 -3.10 21.03
N GLY A 160 -2.70 -2.91 21.60
CA GLY A 160 -3.88 -2.52 20.83
C GLY A 160 -3.69 -1.20 20.10
N LYS A 161 -3.08 -0.19 20.75
CA LYS A 161 -2.73 1.08 20.09
C LYS A 161 -1.75 0.89 18.93
N GLU A 162 -0.70 0.10 19.14
CA GLU A 162 0.30 -0.22 18.11
C GLU A 162 -0.35 -0.92 16.91
N VAL A 163 -1.25 -1.87 17.15
CA VAL A 163 -1.96 -2.59 16.10
C VAL A 163 -2.92 -1.68 15.33
N ILE A 164 -3.72 -0.87 16.03
CA ILE A 164 -4.68 0.06 15.40
C ILE A 164 -3.95 1.10 14.55
N ASP A 165 -2.88 1.70 15.07
CA ASP A 165 -2.08 2.69 14.36
C ASP A 165 -1.39 2.07 13.12
N GLY A 166 -0.84 0.86 13.27
CA GLY A 166 -0.25 0.10 12.18
C GLY A 166 -1.27 -0.24 11.08
N CYS A 167 -2.45 -0.76 11.44
CA CYS A 167 -3.52 -1.08 10.47
C CYS A 167 -3.98 0.17 9.72
N THR A 168 -4.23 1.27 10.43
CA THR A 168 -4.67 2.55 9.84
C THR A 168 -3.60 3.10 8.89
N THR A 169 -2.34 3.03 9.31
CA THR A 169 -1.21 3.50 8.51
C THR A 169 -1.03 2.68 7.23
N VAL A 170 -1.06 1.35 7.32
CA VAL A 170 -0.96 0.48 6.14
C VAL A 170 -2.17 0.67 5.22
N SER A 171 -3.37 0.80 5.78
CA SER A 171 -4.61 1.04 5.05
C SER A 171 -4.50 2.32 4.19
N ALA A 172 -3.96 3.41 4.74
CA ALA A 172 -3.75 4.65 3.99
C ALA A 172 -2.81 4.47 2.77
N TYR A 173 -1.79 3.61 2.84
CA TYR A 173 -0.95 3.29 1.68
C TYR A 173 -1.69 2.48 0.63
N VAL A 174 -2.53 1.53 1.05
CA VAL A 174 -3.36 0.70 0.17
C VAL A 174 -4.41 1.57 -0.54
N ASP A 175 -5.06 2.49 0.17
CA ASP A 175 -6.06 3.42 -0.38
C ASP A 175 -5.44 4.34 -1.45
N ILE A 176 -4.24 4.88 -1.22
CA ILE A 176 -3.49 5.63 -2.25
C ILE A 176 -3.29 4.78 -3.51
N ALA A 177 -2.85 3.52 -3.36
CA ALA A 177 -2.66 2.62 -4.50
C ALA A 177 -3.98 2.32 -5.22
N LEU A 178 -5.07 2.09 -4.47
CA LEU A 178 -6.41 1.82 -4.99
C LEU A 178 -6.93 3.00 -5.81
N MET A 179 -6.86 4.22 -5.28
CA MET A 179 -7.26 5.43 -5.99
C MET A 179 -6.46 5.65 -7.28
N LEU A 180 -5.15 5.40 -7.25
CA LEU A 180 -4.30 5.49 -8.43
C LEU A 180 -4.67 4.44 -9.49
N VAL A 181 -4.93 3.19 -9.09
CA VAL A 181 -5.39 2.12 -10.00
C VAL A 181 -6.72 2.49 -10.66
N ASN A 182 -7.67 3.02 -9.89
CA ASN A 182 -8.97 3.46 -10.39
C ASN A 182 -8.87 4.59 -11.42
N ALA A 183 -7.84 5.43 -11.32
CA ALA A 183 -7.60 6.53 -12.24
C ALA A 183 -6.93 6.09 -13.56
N ILE A 184 -6.45 4.84 -13.66
CA ILE A 184 -5.83 4.32 -14.88
C ILE A 184 -6.87 4.17 -16.01
N LYS A 185 -6.52 4.69 -17.18
CA LYS A 185 -7.34 4.65 -18.41
C LYS A 185 -6.59 3.94 -19.54
N PHE A 186 -7.34 3.20 -20.36
CA PHE A 186 -6.86 2.59 -21.61
C PHE A 186 -6.40 3.65 -22.59
#